data_AF-A0A250WQW9-F1
#
_entry.id   AF-A0A250WQW9-F1
#
_cell.length_a   1.000
_cell.length_b   1.000
_cell.length_c   1.000
_cell.angle_alpha   90.00
_cell.angle_beta   90.00
_cell.angle_gamma   90.00
#
_symmetry.space_group_name_H-M   'P 1'
#
loop_
_entity.id
_entity.type
_entity.pdbx_description
1 polymer ?
#
loop_
_entity_poly.entity_id
_entity_poly.type
_entity_poly.pdbx_seq_one_letter_code
_entity_poly.pdbx_strand_id
1 'polypeptide(L)'
;MRLKFCPPPGRVNDRKQICNFDIIMEDDDLYGDIGGAEMYQDDIKQELGDEENEDGYMEDQFTTNRLRVEGLEQQSRSQDGDGKVRELQKKLMESLVAADRWRTAFRDIATLCGFSAGASREPDTQSVQEAVQRTRASEQALQEEVKTLRRREAALQIQLAERNLEAVELRRELNVAWAAADPNVVQLKQLLLDPALNKEFNRMKSELEAAQKELKHVKEELAAASFTQEGKIGRQLMSKCRALADENEEMGRELAEGKVHQLEAQLAIAKDFAAEMRTSCLELEDHCCMLDEEAEELQREVFALRREAAELKGEPPSRMDFMGRKEGGGMPMGGGFRGGRGGRGGPFKRPFPGPPPGQGGRFMDPPPGPGRR
;
A
#
# COMPACT_ATOMS: atom_id res chain seq x y z
N MET A 1 -6.76 -28.56 -78.81
CA MET A 1 -7.12 -27.47 -77.88
C MET A 1 -7.13 -28.03 -76.47
N ARG A 2 -6.10 -27.75 -75.68
CA ARG A 2 -5.93 -28.27 -74.30
C ARG A 2 -6.59 -27.29 -73.33
N LEU A 3 -7.62 -27.77 -72.63
CA LEU A 3 -8.11 -27.15 -71.41
C LEU A 3 -7.06 -27.35 -70.31
N LYS A 4 -6.49 -26.26 -69.80
CA LYS A 4 -5.70 -26.27 -68.56
C LYS A 4 -6.45 -25.43 -67.53
N PHE A 5 -6.81 -26.10 -66.44
CA PHE A 5 -7.29 -25.53 -65.19
C PHE A 5 -6.34 -24.43 -64.70
N CYS A 6 -6.90 -23.28 -64.31
CA CYS A 6 -6.20 -22.22 -63.60
C CYS A 6 -6.82 -22.10 -62.20
N PRO A 7 -6.11 -22.45 -61.11
CA PRO A 7 -6.48 -22.06 -59.76
C PRO A 7 -6.00 -20.62 -59.47
N PRO A 8 -6.56 -19.94 -58.45
CA PRO A 8 -6.33 -18.51 -58.22
C PRO A 8 -4.92 -18.25 -57.66
N PRO A 9 -4.28 -17.12 -57.99
CA PRO A 9 -3.00 -16.76 -57.37
C PRO A 9 -3.22 -16.29 -55.93
N GLY A 10 -2.74 -17.11 -55.01
CA GLY A 10 -2.44 -16.71 -53.64
C GLY A 10 -1.29 -15.70 -53.60
N ARG A 11 -1.27 -14.94 -52.50
CA ARG A 11 -0.32 -13.87 -52.17
C ARG A 11 1.13 -14.32 -52.37
N VAL A 12 1.87 -13.56 -53.17
CA VAL A 12 3.34 -13.50 -53.09
C VAL A 12 3.72 -12.02 -53.15
N ASN A 13 4.20 -11.52 -52.01
CA ASN A 13 4.83 -10.22 -51.89
C ASN A 13 6.25 -10.34 -52.44
N ASP A 14 6.54 -9.61 -53.51
CA ASP A 14 7.92 -9.31 -53.92
C ASP A 14 7.98 -7.91 -54.52
N ARG A 15 8.37 -6.94 -53.68
CA ARG A 15 9.16 -5.78 -54.13
C ARG A 15 10.21 -5.47 -53.09
N LYS A 16 11.44 -5.86 -53.45
CA LYS A 16 12.71 -5.37 -52.92
C LYS A 16 12.72 -3.84 -52.86
N GLN A 17 13.16 -3.27 -51.75
CA GLN A 17 14.15 -2.18 -51.77
C GLN A 17 14.72 -1.92 -50.37
N ILE A 18 16.05 -2.04 -50.32
CA ILE A 18 17.01 -1.26 -49.51
C ILE A 18 17.23 -1.75 -48.07
N CYS A 19 18.41 -2.37 -47.94
CA CYS A 19 19.22 -2.64 -46.78
C CYS A 19 18.99 -1.69 -45.59
N ASN A 20 18.61 -2.26 -44.45
CA ASN A 20 19.00 -1.74 -43.15
C ASN A 20 19.57 -2.90 -42.33
N PHE A 21 20.64 -2.57 -41.64
CA PHE A 21 21.48 -3.44 -40.84
C PHE A 21 20.68 -3.85 -39.60
N ASP A 22 20.15 -5.07 -39.59
CA ASP A 22 19.62 -5.67 -38.36
C ASP A 22 20.82 -6.00 -37.47
N ILE A 23 21.15 -5.09 -36.54
CA ILE A 23 21.87 -5.48 -35.33
C ILE A 23 20.81 -6.14 -34.46
N ILE A 24 20.74 -7.46 -34.57
CA ILE A 24 20.14 -8.31 -33.55
C ILE A 24 21.03 -8.11 -32.32
N MET A 25 20.58 -7.29 -31.37
CA MET A 25 21.09 -7.40 -30.00
C MET A 25 20.43 -8.66 -29.44
N GLU A 26 21.13 -9.79 -29.63
CA GLU A 26 20.89 -10.96 -28.81
C GLU A 26 21.13 -10.55 -27.36
N ASP A 27 20.10 -10.78 -26.55
CA ASP A 27 20.14 -10.66 -25.10
C ASP A 27 21.19 -11.63 -24.54
N ASP A 28 22.45 -11.19 -24.46
CA ASP A 28 23.48 -11.84 -23.64
C ASP A 28 23.28 -11.44 -22.18
N ASP A 29 22.18 -11.93 -21.61
CA ASP A 29 22.01 -12.15 -20.18
C ASP A 29 22.94 -13.30 -19.75
N LEU A 30 24.25 -13.00 -19.67
CA LEU A 30 25.22 -13.87 -19.00
C LEU A 30 26.12 -13.07 -18.06
N TYR A 31 25.52 -12.17 -17.29
CA TYR A 31 26.11 -11.74 -16.02
C TYR A 31 25.79 -12.80 -14.98
N GLY A 32 26.68 -13.79 -14.91
CA GLY A 32 26.78 -14.68 -13.77
C GLY A 32 26.96 -13.85 -12.51
N ASP A 33 26.02 -14.05 -11.60
CA ASP A 33 26.09 -13.76 -10.18
C ASP A 33 27.50 -14.06 -9.63
N ILE A 34 28.29 -13.00 -9.42
CA ILE A 34 29.36 -13.01 -8.43
C ILE A 34 28.99 -11.92 -7.44
N GLY A 35 28.22 -12.32 -6.44
CA GLY A 35 28.00 -11.54 -5.24
C GLY A 35 29.32 -11.06 -4.62
N GLY A 36 29.21 -9.96 -3.88
CA GLY A 36 30.31 -9.43 -3.08
C GLY A 36 30.69 -7.99 -3.39
N ALA A 37 29.72 -7.09 -3.58
CA ALA A 37 29.95 -5.65 -3.44
C ALA A 37 29.85 -5.25 -1.95
N GLU A 38 30.71 -5.83 -1.12
CA GLU A 38 30.94 -5.41 0.28
C GLU A 38 32.34 -5.88 0.69
N MET A 39 33.33 -5.02 0.44
CA MET A 39 34.68 -4.96 1.04
C MET A 39 35.64 -4.43 -0.02
N TYR A 40 35.73 -3.12 -0.19
CA TYR A 40 36.96 -2.43 -0.63
C TYR A 40 36.77 -0.95 -0.31
N GLN A 41 36.57 -0.64 0.97
CA GLN A 41 36.60 0.74 1.46
C GLN A 41 37.48 0.97 2.69
N ASP A 42 38.16 -0.05 3.22
CA ASP A 42 38.97 0.12 4.45
C ASP A 42 40.49 -0.15 4.34
N ASP A 43 41.03 -0.64 3.22
CA ASP A 43 42.46 -1.00 3.17
C ASP A 43 43.40 0.01 2.49
N ILE A 44 42.91 1.21 2.14
CA ILE A 44 43.80 2.34 1.72
C ILE A 44 44.05 3.27 2.90
N LYS A 45 44.29 2.71 4.09
CA LYS A 45 44.84 3.41 5.26
C LYS A 45 45.66 2.47 6.14
N GLN A 46 46.50 1.61 5.57
CA GLN A 46 47.51 0.93 6.39
C GLN A 46 48.71 0.39 5.60
N GLU A 47 49.30 1.19 4.72
CA GLU A 47 50.65 0.92 4.19
C GLU A 47 51.43 2.25 4.02
N LEU A 48 51.29 3.11 5.02
CA LEU A 48 52.37 3.99 5.48
C LEU A 48 52.78 3.46 6.85
N GLY A 49 53.20 2.19 6.87
CA GLY A 49 54.12 1.76 7.92
C GLY A 49 55.41 2.49 7.61
N ASP A 50 55.76 3.44 8.47
CA ASP A 50 57.10 3.98 8.55
C ASP A 50 58.06 2.78 8.57
N GLU A 51 58.68 2.48 7.43
CA GLU A 51 60.00 1.85 7.45
C GLU A 51 60.91 2.93 8.01
N GLU A 52 60.84 3.07 9.34
CA GLU A 52 61.90 3.65 10.13
C GLU A 52 63.18 3.04 9.58
N ASN A 53 64.05 3.91 9.07
CA ASN A 53 65.43 3.59 8.79
C ASN A 53 66.04 3.07 10.09
N GLU A 54 65.93 1.77 10.35
CA GLU A 54 66.93 1.06 11.13
C GLU A 54 68.16 0.96 10.23
N ASP A 55 68.85 2.09 10.10
CA ASP A 55 70.26 2.14 9.81
C ASP A 55 70.99 1.49 10.99
N GLY A 56 70.85 0.17 11.07
CA GLY A 56 71.68 -0.69 11.88
C GLY A 56 73.09 -0.51 11.38
N TYR A 57 73.83 0.40 12.03
CA TYR A 57 75.28 0.45 12.06
C TYR A 57 75.80 -0.97 12.32
N MET A 58 76.01 -1.75 11.25
CA MET A 58 76.93 -2.88 11.26
C MET A 58 78.33 -2.28 11.22
N GLU A 59 78.70 -1.76 12.38
CA GLU A 59 80.04 -1.30 12.67
C GLU A 59 81.01 -2.48 12.45
N ASP A 60 82.05 -2.15 11.70
CA ASP A 60 83.15 -2.94 11.22
C ASP A 60 83.57 -4.14 12.10
N GLN A 61 83.04 -5.34 11.82
CA GLN A 61 83.58 -6.58 12.40
C GLN A 61 84.90 -7.02 11.72
N PHE A 62 85.42 -6.27 10.73
CA PHE A 62 86.70 -6.59 10.09
C PHE A 62 87.94 -6.01 10.80
N THR A 63 87.77 -5.18 11.84
CA THR A 63 88.91 -4.69 12.65
C THR A 63 89.25 -5.54 13.87
N THR A 64 88.45 -6.54 14.24
CA THR A 64 88.65 -7.29 15.50
C THR A 64 89.58 -8.52 15.37
N ASN A 65 89.98 -8.91 14.16
CA ASN A 65 90.91 -10.05 13.97
C ASN A 65 92.36 -9.65 13.64
N ARG A 66 92.69 -8.35 13.60
CA ARG A 66 94.08 -7.89 13.41
C ARG A 66 94.83 -7.59 14.72
N LEU A 67 94.22 -7.86 15.87
CA LEU A 67 94.80 -7.61 17.20
C LEU A 67 94.60 -8.80 18.18
N ARG A 68 94.67 -10.04 17.69
CA ARG A 68 94.62 -11.25 18.54
C ARG A 68 95.83 -12.17 18.42
N VAL A 69 96.99 -11.62 18.03
CA VAL A 69 98.28 -12.32 18.06
C VAL A 69 99.17 -11.88 19.23
N GLU A 70 98.87 -10.77 19.90
CA GLU A 70 99.75 -10.21 20.95
C GLU A 70 99.30 -10.53 22.40
N GLY A 71 98.48 -11.57 22.59
CA GLY A 71 97.89 -11.92 23.90
C GLY A 71 98.23 -13.31 24.43
N LEU A 72 99.40 -13.88 24.11
CA LEU A 72 99.84 -15.20 24.62
C LEU A 72 101.21 -15.18 25.30
N GLU A 73 101.59 -14.05 25.88
CA GLU A 73 102.73 -13.99 26.79
C GLU A 73 102.33 -13.30 28.08
N GLN A 74 101.81 -14.08 29.04
CA GLN A 74 102.31 -14.08 30.41
C GLN A 74 101.51 -15.04 31.31
N GLN A 75 102.29 -15.88 32.01
CA GLN A 75 102.00 -16.39 33.36
C GLN A 75 101.04 -17.59 33.49
N SER A 76 101.62 -18.79 33.55
CA SER A 76 101.76 -19.48 34.84
C SER A 76 102.55 -20.77 34.68
N ARG A 77 103.66 -20.83 35.43
CA ARG A 77 104.39 -22.03 35.84
C ARG A 77 103.47 -22.87 36.71
N SER A 78 102.89 -23.90 36.13
CA SER A 78 102.34 -25.06 36.83
C SER A 78 102.32 -26.20 35.82
N GLN A 79 102.57 -27.40 36.31
CA GLN A 79 102.70 -28.63 35.54
C GLN A 79 101.39 -28.97 34.82
N ASP A 80 101.15 -28.34 33.68
CA ASP A 80 100.12 -28.71 32.70
C ASP A 80 100.49 -28.07 31.34
N GLY A 81 101.78 -28.16 30.99
CA GLY A 81 102.28 -27.76 29.67
C GLY A 81 101.50 -28.46 28.56
N ASP A 82 101.14 -29.72 28.79
CA ASP A 82 100.30 -30.50 27.89
C ASP A 82 98.88 -29.96 27.77
N GLY A 83 98.27 -29.46 28.86
CA GLY A 83 96.93 -28.87 28.83
C GLY A 83 96.87 -27.57 28.03
N LYS A 84 97.85 -26.67 28.22
CA LYS A 84 97.97 -25.43 27.43
C LYS A 84 98.30 -25.70 25.97
N VAL A 85 99.17 -26.67 25.69
CA VAL A 85 99.49 -27.10 24.32
C VAL A 85 98.26 -27.68 23.63
N ARG A 86 97.47 -28.53 24.30
CA ARG A 86 96.21 -29.07 23.76
C ARG A 86 95.18 -27.96 23.48
N GLU A 87 95.06 -27.00 24.37
CA GLU A 87 94.15 -25.85 24.20
C GLU A 87 94.57 -24.95 23.02
N LEU A 88 95.87 -24.69 22.86
CA LEU A 88 96.40 -23.96 21.71
C LEU A 88 96.25 -24.75 20.40
N GLN A 89 96.45 -26.06 20.43
CA GLN A 89 96.20 -26.95 19.28
C GLN A 89 94.72 -26.93 18.86
N LYS A 90 93.80 -26.95 19.84
CA LYS A 90 92.37 -26.84 19.58
C LYS A 90 92.01 -25.49 18.95
N LYS A 91 92.50 -24.38 19.51
CA LYS A 91 92.30 -23.03 18.94
C LYS A 91 92.89 -22.87 17.55
N LEU A 92 94.07 -23.47 17.30
CA LEU A 92 94.68 -23.50 15.98
C LEU A 92 93.80 -24.25 14.99
N MET A 93 93.28 -25.43 15.37
CA MET A 93 92.38 -26.24 14.54
C MET A 93 91.06 -25.52 14.26
N GLU A 94 90.45 -24.89 15.27
CA GLU A 94 89.24 -24.06 15.11
C GLU A 94 89.49 -22.85 14.18
N SER A 95 90.62 -22.18 14.33
CA SER A 95 91.03 -21.08 13.44
C SER A 95 91.28 -21.56 12.01
N LEU A 96 91.80 -22.77 11.82
CA LEU A 96 92.06 -23.36 10.51
C LEU A 96 90.75 -23.70 9.79
N VAL A 97 89.78 -24.27 10.52
CA VAL A 97 88.43 -24.52 10.01
C VAL A 97 87.71 -23.22 9.67
N ALA A 98 87.82 -22.19 10.52
CA ALA A 98 87.25 -20.88 10.24
C ALA A 98 87.88 -20.24 8.98
N ALA A 99 89.21 -20.31 8.84
CA ALA A 99 89.92 -19.81 7.66
C ALA A 99 89.54 -20.58 6.38
N ASP A 100 89.27 -21.88 6.48
CA ASP A 100 88.76 -22.67 5.35
C ASP A 100 87.37 -22.24 4.91
N ARG A 101 86.45 -22.01 5.86
CA ARG A 101 85.10 -21.48 5.60
C ARG A 101 85.12 -20.10 4.93
N TRP A 102 86.01 -19.22 5.36
CA TRP A 102 86.18 -17.91 4.72
C TRP A 102 86.75 -18.03 3.31
N ARG A 103 87.70 -18.95 3.09
CA ARG A 103 88.25 -19.22 1.76
C ARG A 103 87.20 -19.81 0.81
N THR A 104 86.31 -20.67 1.29
CA THR A 104 85.19 -21.18 0.47
C THR A 104 84.19 -20.06 0.16
N ALA A 105 83.76 -19.29 1.16
CA ALA A 105 82.82 -18.18 0.94
C ALA A 105 83.37 -17.10 -0.01
N PHE A 106 84.66 -16.74 0.13
CA PHE A 106 85.32 -15.80 -0.80
C PHE A 106 85.37 -16.36 -2.23
N ARG A 107 85.63 -17.66 -2.39
CA ARG A 107 85.62 -18.34 -3.69
C ARG A 107 84.22 -18.32 -4.31
N ASP A 108 83.18 -18.52 -3.51
CA ASP A 108 81.78 -18.46 -3.98
C ASP A 108 81.37 -17.04 -4.41
N ILE A 109 81.81 -16.02 -3.67
CA ILE A 109 81.59 -14.61 -4.08
C ILE A 109 82.37 -14.30 -5.37
N ALA A 110 83.60 -14.79 -5.48
CA ALA A 110 84.42 -14.61 -6.67
C ALA A 110 83.78 -15.27 -7.90
N THR A 111 83.22 -16.48 -7.77
CA THR A 111 82.51 -17.17 -8.86
C THR A 111 81.23 -16.44 -9.27
N LEU A 112 80.46 -15.91 -8.31
CA LEU A 112 79.29 -15.07 -8.60
C LEU A 112 79.67 -13.77 -9.34
N CYS A 113 80.85 -13.23 -9.07
CA CYS A 113 81.41 -12.07 -9.77
C CYS A 113 82.05 -12.43 -11.13
N GLY A 114 81.96 -13.69 -11.58
CA GLY A 114 82.49 -14.15 -12.86
C GLY A 114 83.97 -14.54 -12.85
N PHE A 115 84.64 -14.55 -11.68
CA PHE A 115 86.01 -15.02 -11.55
C PHE A 115 86.03 -16.55 -11.37
N SER A 116 86.17 -17.26 -12.49
CA SER A 116 86.43 -18.69 -12.49
C SER A 116 87.91 -18.97 -12.26
N ALA A 117 88.27 -19.50 -11.09
CA ALA A 117 89.57 -20.11 -10.87
C ALA A 117 89.44 -21.64 -10.96
N GLY A 118 90.24 -22.28 -11.82
CA GLY A 118 90.56 -23.70 -11.64
C GLY A 118 91.13 -23.91 -10.23
N ALA A 119 90.95 -25.10 -9.67
CA ALA A 119 91.09 -25.45 -8.24
C ALA A 119 92.40 -25.07 -7.50
N SER A 120 93.35 -24.34 -8.11
CA SER A 120 94.68 -24.07 -7.56
C SER A 120 95.14 -22.60 -7.54
N ARG A 121 94.34 -21.61 -8.00
CA ARG A 121 94.74 -20.18 -7.97
C ARG A 121 93.73 -19.37 -7.16
N GLU A 122 94.17 -18.73 -6.08
CA GLU A 122 93.29 -17.84 -5.32
C GLU A 122 92.96 -16.60 -6.18
N PRO A 123 91.67 -16.22 -6.26
CA PRO A 123 91.26 -15.03 -6.99
C PRO A 123 91.78 -13.77 -6.28
N ASP A 124 92.17 -12.76 -7.07
CA ASP A 124 92.71 -11.51 -6.56
C ASP A 124 91.65 -10.75 -5.73
N THR A 125 91.99 -10.41 -4.49
CA THR A 125 91.06 -9.85 -3.51
C THR A 125 90.56 -8.46 -3.90
N GLN A 126 91.42 -7.63 -4.49
CA GLN A 126 91.06 -6.29 -4.95
C GLN A 126 90.09 -6.35 -6.13
N SER A 127 90.39 -7.19 -7.12
CA SER A 127 89.53 -7.39 -8.29
C SER A 127 88.12 -7.89 -7.92
N VAL A 128 88.02 -8.82 -6.95
CA VAL A 128 86.73 -9.31 -6.44
C VAL A 128 86.00 -8.21 -5.67
N GLN A 129 86.70 -7.43 -4.84
CA GLN A 129 86.10 -6.33 -4.10
C GLN A 129 85.55 -5.23 -5.02
N GLU A 130 86.27 -4.86 -6.07
CA GLU A 130 85.79 -3.92 -7.09
C GLU A 130 84.59 -4.45 -7.88
N ALA A 131 84.56 -5.75 -8.18
CA ALA A 131 83.41 -6.37 -8.83
C ALA A 131 82.16 -6.35 -7.92
N VAL A 132 82.30 -6.70 -6.64
CA VAL A 132 81.21 -6.62 -5.65
C VAL A 132 80.70 -5.18 -5.51
N GLN A 133 81.60 -4.20 -5.46
CA GLN A 133 81.21 -2.78 -5.42
C GLN A 133 80.45 -2.35 -6.68
N ARG A 134 80.90 -2.77 -7.87
CA ARG A 134 80.17 -2.51 -9.12
C ARG A 134 78.79 -3.17 -9.14
N THR A 135 78.67 -4.41 -8.69
CA THR A 135 77.38 -5.10 -8.61
C THR A 135 76.44 -4.38 -7.65
N ARG A 136 76.91 -3.97 -6.46
CA ARG A 136 76.12 -3.18 -5.50
C ARG A 136 75.67 -1.84 -6.07
N ALA A 137 76.57 -1.12 -6.76
CA ALA A 137 76.21 0.14 -7.42
C ALA A 137 75.16 -0.08 -8.51
N SER A 138 75.27 -1.16 -9.29
CA SER A 138 74.27 -1.50 -10.31
C SER A 138 72.92 -1.91 -9.71
N GLU A 139 72.92 -2.62 -8.58
CA GLU A 139 71.71 -2.98 -7.85
C GLU A 139 70.99 -1.72 -7.32
N GLN A 140 71.72 -0.80 -6.70
CA GLN A 140 71.19 0.47 -6.24
C GLN A 140 70.59 1.31 -7.39
N ALA A 141 71.29 1.38 -8.53
CA ALA A 141 70.79 2.06 -9.72
C ALA A 141 69.48 1.44 -10.24
N LEU A 142 69.40 0.11 -10.31
CA LEU A 142 68.18 -0.60 -10.72
C LEU A 142 67.05 -0.41 -9.70
N GLN A 143 67.35 -0.37 -8.39
CA GLN A 143 66.35 -0.11 -7.35
C GLN A 143 65.77 1.31 -7.48
N GLU A 144 66.60 2.32 -7.76
CA GLU A 144 66.10 3.67 -8.04
C GLU A 144 65.26 3.69 -9.32
N GLU A 145 65.70 3.03 -10.39
CA GLU A 145 64.94 2.92 -11.63
C GLU A 145 63.56 2.30 -11.39
N VAL A 146 63.48 1.18 -10.66
CA VAL A 146 62.22 0.53 -10.28
C VAL A 146 61.32 1.47 -9.48
N LYS A 147 61.86 2.23 -8.52
CA LYS A 147 61.09 3.24 -7.77
C LYS A 147 60.53 4.32 -8.69
N THR A 148 61.33 4.80 -9.66
CA THR A 148 60.84 5.79 -10.64
C THR A 148 59.76 5.22 -11.55
N LEU A 149 59.91 3.98 -12.01
CA LEU A 149 58.93 3.31 -12.86
C LEU A 149 57.61 3.06 -12.12
N ARG A 150 57.67 2.61 -10.85
CA ARG A 150 56.46 2.46 -10.02
C ARG A 150 55.71 3.77 -9.81
N ARG A 151 56.42 4.89 -9.61
CA ARG A 151 55.80 6.22 -9.53
C ARG A 151 55.13 6.62 -10.83
N ARG A 152 55.78 6.34 -11.98
CA ARG A 152 55.20 6.59 -13.31
C ARG A 152 53.98 5.71 -13.57
N GLU A 153 54.04 4.44 -13.21
CA GLU A 153 52.92 3.49 -13.34
C GLU A 153 51.72 3.95 -12.52
N ALA A 154 51.91 4.31 -11.25
CA ALA A 154 50.84 4.83 -10.40
C ALA A 154 50.20 6.11 -10.99
N ALA A 155 51.01 7.03 -11.53
CA ALA A 155 50.49 8.22 -12.20
C ALA A 155 49.67 7.88 -13.46
N LEU A 156 50.12 6.90 -14.26
CA LEU A 156 49.38 6.43 -15.43
C LEU A 156 48.08 5.72 -15.05
N GLN A 157 48.05 4.96 -13.95
CA GLN A 157 46.83 4.31 -13.45
C GLN A 157 45.78 5.34 -13.03
N ILE A 158 46.19 6.42 -12.35
CA ILE A 158 45.28 7.53 -11.99
C ILE A 158 44.74 8.20 -13.25
N GLN A 159 45.61 8.54 -14.20
CA GLN A 159 45.18 9.16 -15.47
C GLN A 159 44.23 8.25 -16.26
N LEU A 160 44.47 6.94 -16.27
CA LEU A 160 43.58 5.97 -16.92
C LEU A 160 42.21 5.95 -16.24
N ALA A 161 42.17 5.98 -14.90
CA ALA A 161 40.93 6.06 -14.14
C ALA A 161 40.14 7.34 -14.44
N GLU A 162 40.82 8.49 -14.53
CA GLU A 162 40.21 9.78 -14.92
C GLU A 162 39.61 9.71 -16.33
N ARG A 163 40.38 9.22 -17.31
CA ARG A 163 39.88 9.07 -18.70
C ARG A 163 38.69 8.10 -18.80
N ASN A 164 38.71 7.03 -18.02
CA ASN A 164 37.59 6.08 -17.97
C ASN A 164 36.32 6.71 -17.38
N LEU A 165 36.46 7.53 -16.33
CA LEU A 165 35.35 8.27 -15.75
C LEU A 165 34.77 9.27 -16.75
N GLU A 166 35.61 10.08 -17.39
CA GLU A 166 35.20 11.03 -18.43
C GLU A 166 34.46 10.32 -19.57
N ALA A 167 34.95 9.15 -20.02
CA ALA A 167 34.28 8.38 -21.06
C ALA A 167 32.88 7.87 -20.63
N VAL A 168 32.70 7.53 -19.36
CA VAL A 168 31.38 7.16 -18.81
C VAL A 168 30.46 8.37 -18.74
N GLU A 169 30.96 9.54 -18.33
CA GLU A 169 30.19 10.79 -18.30
C GLU A 169 29.72 11.21 -19.70
N LEU A 170 30.61 11.19 -20.69
CA LEU A 170 30.27 11.49 -22.08
C LEU A 170 29.21 10.51 -22.64
N ARG A 171 29.28 9.22 -22.28
CA ARG A 171 28.23 8.24 -22.64
C ARG A 171 26.89 8.57 -22.00
N ARG A 172 26.87 9.02 -20.74
CA ARG A 172 25.65 9.46 -20.06
C ARG A 172 25.06 10.69 -20.74
N GLU A 173 25.87 11.70 -21.01
CA GLU A 173 25.44 12.90 -21.72
C GLU A 173 24.87 12.59 -23.10
N LEU A 174 25.54 11.71 -23.86
CA LEU A 174 25.06 11.24 -25.16
C LEU A 174 23.69 10.57 -25.06
N ASN A 175 23.50 9.68 -24.08
CA ASN A 175 22.22 8.99 -23.88
C ASN A 175 21.09 9.96 -23.53
N VAL A 176 21.36 10.96 -22.69
CA VAL A 176 20.39 12.01 -22.35
C VAL A 176 20.03 12.84 -23.59
N ALA A 177 21.04 13.26 -24.36
CA ALA A 177 20.84 14.01 -25.59
C ALA A 177 20.05 13.20 -26.63
N TRP A 178 20.34 11.90 -26.76
CA TRP A 178 19.63 10.99 -27.65
C TRP A 178 18.17 10.81 -27.23
N ALA A 179 17.90 10.57 -25.94
CA ALA A 179 16.54 10.50 -25.42
C ALA A 179 15.76 11.81 -25.58
N ALA A 180 16.42 12.96 -25.52
CA ALA A 180 15.81 14.26 -25.82
C ALA A 180 15.59 14.47 -27.33
N ALA A 181 16.41 13.84 -28.18
CA ALA A 181 16.34 13.92 -29.64
C ALA A 181 15.35 12.94 -30.26
N ASP A 182 14.81 11.98 -29.50
CA ASP A 182 13.72 11.11 -29.92
C ASP A 182 12.36 11.79 -29.65
N PRO A 183 11.77 12.55 -30.60
CA PRO A 183 10.46 13.14 -30.40
C PRO A 183 9.41 12.02 -30.24
N ASN A 184 8.57 12.14 -29.23
CA ASN A 184 7.40 11.27 -29.07
C ASN A 184 6.57 11.31 -30.37
N VAL A 185 5.98 10.19 -30.79
CA VAL A 185 5.09 10.05 -31.96
C VAL A 185 4.05 11.18 -32.05
N VAL A 186 3.57 11.70 -30.90
CA VAL A 186 2.66 12.86 -30.86
C VAL A 186 3.35 14.17 -31.27
N GLN A 187 4.56 14.43 -30.79
CA GLN A 187 5.37 15.60 -31.17
C GLN A 187 5.81 15.52 -32.63
N LEU A 188 6.18 14.32 -33.10
CA LEU A 188 6.53 14.11 -34.51
C LEU A 188 5.31 14.35 -35.41
N LYS A 189 4.12 13.88 -35.03
CA LYS A 189 2.88 14.19 -35.75
C LYS A 189 2.57 15.68 -35.76
N GLN A 190 2.82 16.40 -34.67
CA GLN A 190 2.61 17.85 -34.59
C GLN A 190 3.65 18.65 -35.39
N LEU A 191 4.89 18.16 -35.50
CA LEU A 191 5.95 18.77 -36.30
C LEU A 191 5.73 18.52 -37.81
N LEU A 192 5.25 17.33 -38.18
CA LEU A 192 5.01 16.93 -39.57
C LEU A 192 3.69 17.45 -40.13
N LEU A 193 2.74 17.83 -39.28
CA LEU A 193 1.52 18.52 -39.71
C LEU A 193 1.79 20.02 -39.76
N ASP A 194 1.59 20.63 -40.92
CA ASP A 194 1.60 22.08 -41.03
C ASP A 194 0.66 22.69 -39.97
N PRO A 195 1.13 23.63 -39.11
CA PRO A 195 0.34 24.18 -38.02
C PRO A 195 -0.97 24.83 -38.47
N ALA A 196 -1.00 25.41 -39.68
CA ALA A 196 -2.22 26.00 -40.23
C ALA A 196 -3.20 24.91 -40.69
N LEU A 197 -2.72 23.88 -41.37
CA LEU A 197 -3.54 22.72 -41.74
C LEU A 197 -4.10 21.98 -40.51
N ASN A 198 -3.30 21.80 -39.45
CA ASN A 198 -3.78 21.18 -38.20
C ASN A 198 -4.87 22.03 -37.54
N LYS A 199 -4.75 23.36 -37.58
CA LYS A 199 -5.80 24.26 -37.07
C LYS A 199 -7.10 24.12 -37.86
N GLU A 200 -7.01 24.13 -39.19
CA GLU A 200 -8.20 23.95 -40.04
C GLU A 200 -8.81 22.55 -39.88
N PHE A 201 -8.00 21.50 -39.75
CA PHE A 201 -8.49 20.14 -39.49
C PHE A 201 -9.27 20.05 -38.19
N ASN A 202 -8.74 20.62 -37.11
CA ASN A 202 -9.44 20.65 -35.82
C ASN A 202 -10.70 21.52 -35.87
N ARG A 203 -10.65 22.64 -36.60
CA ARG A 203 -11.83 23.48 -36.84
C ARG A 203 -12.92 22.70 -37.56
N MET A 204 -12.61 22.07 -38.69
CA MET A 204 -13.54 21.22 -39.45
C MET A 204 -14.08 20.07 -38.61
N LYS A 205 -13.24 19.43 -37.79
CA LYS A 205 -13.67 18.37 -36.87
C LYS A 205 -14.69 18.90 -35.86
N SER A 206 -14.43 20.07 -35.26
CA SER A 206 -15.36 20.69 -34.30
C SER A 206 -16.67 21.11 -34.94
N GLU A 207 -16.63 21.67 -36.16
CA GLU A 207 -17.81 22.03 -36.94
C GLU A 207 -18.64 20.79 -37.31
N LEU A 208 -17.98 19.70 -37.68
CA LEU A 208 -18.63 18.42 -37.98
C LEU A 208 -19.32 17.84 -36.74
N GLU A 209 -18.65 17.83 -35.59
CA GLU A 209 -19.22 17.36 -34.32
C GLU A 209 -20.42 18.21 -33.89
N ALA A 210 -20.33 19.54 -34.05
CA ALA A 210 -21.45 20.44 -33.77
C ALA A 210 -22.63 20.16 -34.71
N ALA A 211 -22.40 20.07 -36.02
CA ALA A 211 -23.44 19.75 -36.99
C ALA A 211 -24.09 18.37 -36.75
N GLN A 212 -23.31 17.37 -36.32
CA GLN A 212 -23.84 16.06 -35.94
C GLN A 212 -24.75 16.13 -34.71
N LYS A 213 -24.41 16.96 -33.72
CA LYS A 213 -25.27 17.18 -32.54
C LYS A 213 -26.56 17.88 -32.92
N GLU A 214 -26.48 18.94 -33.72
CA GLU A 214 -27.68 19.65 -34.22
C GLU A 214 -28.56 18.72 -35.06
N LEU A 215 -27.97 17.90 -35.93
CA LEU A 215 -28.73 16.93 -36.72
C LEU A 215 -29.43 15.88 -35.85
N LYS A 216 -28.81 15.44 -34.74
CA LYS A 216 -29.48 14.55 -33.77
C LYS A 216 -30.63 15.28 -33.09
N HIS A 217 -30.41 16.50 -32.61
CA HIS A 217 -31.42 17.31 -31.95
C HIS A 217 -32.64 17.56 -32.86
N VAL A 218 -32.42 18.05 -34.09
CA VAL A 218 -33.50 18.29 -35.05
C VAL A 218 -34.23 17.00 -35.44
N LYS A 219 -33.54 15.85 -35.48
CA LYS A 219 -34.20 14.55 -35.68
C LYS A 219 -35.08 14.15 -34.49
N GLU A 220 -34.62 14.41 -33.27
CA GLU A 220 -35.41 14.17 -32.05
C GLU A 220 -36.64 15.09 -32.00
N GLU A 221 -36.47 16.37 -32.33
CA GLU A 221 -37.59 17.32 -32.44
C GLU A 221 -38.57 16.92 -33.54
N LEU A 222 -38.08 16.51 -34.72
CA LEU A 222 -38.94 16.03 -35.80
C LEU A 222 -39.67 14.75 -35.38
N ALA A 223 -39.01 13.83 -34.67
CA ALA A 223 -39.64 12.63 -34.13
C ALA A 223 -40.73 12.99 -33.11
N ALA A 224 -40.50 14.00 -32.26
CA ALA A 224 -41.49 14.50 -31.33
C ALA A 224 -42.66 15.21 -32.05
N ALA A 225 -42.39 16.03 -33.07
CA ALA A 225 -43.39 16.75 -33.83
C ALA A 225 -44.23 15.85 -34.76
N SER A 226 -43.63 14.76 -35.27
CA SER A 226 -44.33 13.74 -36.06
C SER A 226 -45.01 12.67 -35.21
N PHE A 227 -44.90 12.74 -33.88
CA PHE A 227 -45.66 11.89 -32.99
C PHE A 227 -47.15 12.20 -33.13
N THR A 228 -47.92 11.21 -33.55
CA THR A 228 -49.38 11.27 -33.62
C THR A 228 -49.97 10.17 -32.75
N GLN A 229 -51.03 10.48 -32.01
CA GLN A 229 -51.76 9.49 -31.22
C GLN A 229 -52.32 8.37 -32.10
N GLU A 230 -52.63 8.67 -33.35
CA GLU A 230 -53.11 7.70 -34.33
C GLU A 230 -52.01 6.82 -34.91
N GLY A 231 -50.73 7.20 -34.80
CA GLY A 231 -49.60 6.38 -35.24
C GLY A 231 -49.47 5.08 -34.43
N LYS A 232 -48.78 4.06 -34.96
CA LYS A 232 -48.60 2.77 -34.27
C LYS A 232 -48.05 2.93 -32.84
N ILE A 233 -47.05 3.80 -32.67
CA ILE A 233 -46.43 4.10 -31.38
C ILE A 233 -47.41 4.87 -30.47
N GLY A 234 -48.12 5.85 -31.02
CA GLY A 234 -49.15 6.60 -30.30
C GLY A 234 -50.29 5.72 -29.80
N ARG A 235 -50.83 4.82 -30.64
CA ARG A 235 -51.87 3.87 -30.25
C ARG A 235 -51.41 2.92 -29.16
N GLN A 236 -50.17 2.43 -29.24
CA GLN A 236 -49.59 1.59 -28.18
C GLN A 236 -49.46 2.35 -26.86
N LEU A 237 -49.00 3.61 -26.90
CA LEU A 237 -48.91 4.45 -25.71
C LEU A 237 -50.30 4.70 -25.10
N MET A 238 -51.27 5.09 -25.93
CA MET A 238 -52.65 5.34 -25.47
C MET A 238 -53.31 4.08 -24.90
N SER A 239 -53.04 2.90 -25.49
CA SER A 239 -53.50 1.62 -24.94
C SER A 239 -52.91 1.34 -23.56
N LYS A 240 -51.62 1.63 -23.35
CA LYS A 240 -50.97 1.49 -22.03
C LYS A 240 -51.53 2.49 -21.03
N CYS A 241 -51.73 3.74 -21.42
CA CYS A 241 -52.34 4.75 -20.55
C CYS A 241 -53.75 4.36 -20.11
N ARG A 242 -54.56 3.79 -21.02
CA ARG A 242 -55.90 3.26 -20.67
C ARG A 242 -55.80 2.09 -19.70
N ALA A 243 -54.95 1.09 -20.00
CA ALA A 243 -54.75 -0.04 -19.09
C ALA A 243 -54.33 0.40 -17.69
N LEU A 244 -53.38 1.33 -17.57
CA LEU A 244 -52.95 1.88 -16.27
C LEU A 244 -54.06 2.67 -15.56
N ALA A 245 -54.94 3.36 -16.31
CA ALA A 245 -56.08 4.04 -15.72
C ALA A 245 -57.09 3.03 -15.17
N ASP A 246 -57.40 1.98 -15.94
CA ASP A 246 -58.30 0.90 -15.53
C ASP A 246 -57.77 0.17 -14.29
N GLU A 247 -56.47 -0.16 -14.26
CA GLU A 247 -55.79 -0.76 -13.10
C GLU A 247 -55.86 0.15 -11.86
N ASN A 248 -55.67 1.47 -12.02
CA ASN A 248 -55.79 2.40 -10.91
C ASN A 248 -57.23 2.52 -10.38
N GLU A 249 -58.22 2.50 -11.27
CA GLU A 249 -59.63 2.50 -10.88
C GLU A 249 -60.02 1.20 -10.15
N GLU A 250 -59.51 0.06 -10.59
CA GLU A 250 -59.69 -1.23 -9.92
C GLU A 250 -59.06 -1.24 -8.53
N MET A 251 -57.79 -0.87 -8.38
CA MET A 251 -57.15 -0.74 -7.06
C MET A 251 -57.90 0.24 -6.15
N GLY A 252 -58.42 1.33 -6.71
CA GLY A 252 -59.25 2.30 -5.98
C GLY A 252 -60.56 1.69 -5.46
N ARG A 253 -61.22 0.87 -6.26
CA ARG A 253 -62.43 0.12 -5.85
C ARG A 253 -62.13 -0.90 -4.77
N GLU A 254 -61.12 -1.74 -4.95
CA GLU A 254 -60.73 -2.75 -3.95
C GLU A 254 -60.41 -2.11 -2.59
N LEU A 255 -59.72 -0.97 -2.60
CA LEU A 255 -59.41 -0.24 -1.37
C LEU A 255 -60.66 0.36 -0.71
N ALA A 256 -61.63 0.83 -1.50
CA ALA A 256 -62.91 1.31 -0.97
C ALA A 256 -63.74 0.16 -0.38
N GLU A 257 -63.84 -0.97 -1.08
CA GLU A 257 -64.50 -2.19 -0.62
C GLU A 257 -63.86 -2.72 0.67
N GLY A 258 -62.53 -2.74 0.75
CA GLY A 258 -61.80 -3.12 1.95
C GLY A 258 -62.13 -2.23 3.16
N LYS A 259 -62.30 -0.91 2.95
CA LYS A 259 -62.73 0.00 4.03
C LYS A 259 -64.17 -0.25 4.46
N VAL A 260 -65.07 -0.53 3.51
CA VAL A 260 -66.48 -0.87 3.83
C VAL A 260 -66.53 -2.13 4.69
N HIS A 261 -65.84 -3.20 4.30
CA HIS A 261 -65.81 -4.43 5.09
C HIS A 261 -65.22 -4.25 6.49
N GLN A 262 -64.19 -3.41 6.64
CA GLN A 262 -63.65 -3.07 7.97
C GLN A 262 -64.68 -2.35 8.85
N LEU A 263 -65.41 -1.38 8.28
CA LEU A 263 -66.47 -0.67 8.99
C LEU A 263 -67.65 -1.58 9.33
N GLU A 264 -68.03 -2.49 8.43
CA GLU A 264 -69.07 -3.50 8.68
C GLU A 264 -68.69 -4.42 9.84
N ALA A 265 -67.43 -4.88 9.90
CA ALA A 265 -66.93 -5.71 10.99
C ALA A 265 -66.93 -4.95 12.33
N GLN A 266 -66.48 -3.68 12.35
CA GLN A 266 -66.54 -2.84 13.55
C GLN A 266 -67.98 -2.59 14.00
N LEU A 267 -68.90 -2.38 13.05
CA LEU A 267 -70.31 -2.17 13.33
C LEU A 267 -70.97 -3.45 13.88
N ALA A 268 -70.58 -4.63 13.42
CA ALA A 268 -71.02 -5.90 13.97
C ALA A 268 -70.58 -6.06 15.44
N ILE A 269 -69.29 -5.86 15.74
CA ILE A 269 -68.75 -5.93 17.10
C ILE A 269 -69.47 -4.92 18.03
N ALA A 270 -69.70 -3.69 17.55
CA ALA A 270 -70.40 -2.67 18.33
C ALA A 270 -71.86 -3.05 18.61
N LYS A 271 -72.54 -3.71 17.67
CA LYS A 271 -73.91 -4.22 17.87
C LYS A 271 -73.95 -5.33 18.91
N ASP A 272 -73.01 -6.26 18.86
CA ASP A 272 -72.91 -7.37 19.81
C ASP A 272 -72.64 -6.83 21.23
N PHE A 273 -71.68 -5.92 21.37
CA PHE A 273 -71.41 -5.25 22.65
C PHE A 273 -72.63 -4.48 23.18
N ALA A 274 -73.36 -3.77 22.30
CA ALA A 274 -74.59 -3.09 22.70
C ALA A 274 -75.71 -4.07 23.11
N ALA A 275 -75.76 -5.27 22.54
CA ALA A 275 -76.67 -6.31 22.95
C ALA A 275 -76.29 -6.87 24.33
N GLU A 276 -75.01 -7.19 24.57
CA GLU A 276 -74.48 -7.65 25.87
C GLU A 276 -74.71 -6.62 26.99
N MET A 277 -74.51 -5.33 26.70
CA MET A 277 -74.79 -4.27 27.68
C MET A 277 -76.28 -4.20 28.02
N ARG A 278 -77.17 -4.38 27.03
CA ARG A 278 -78.62 -4.41 27.30
C ARG A 278 -79.00 -5.62 28.14
N THR A 279 -78.45 -6.80 27.86
CA THR A 279 -78.73 -8.00 28.68
C THR A 279 -78.21 -7.82 30.09
N SER A 280 -77.00 -7.29 30.28
CA SER A 280 -76.46 -6.99 31.62
C SER A 280 -77.30 -5.95 32.37
N CYS A 281 -77.81 -4.92 31.69
CA CYS A 281 -78.74 -3.97 32.31
C CYS A 281 -80.04 -4.66 32.78
N LEU A 282 -80.62 -5.55 31.97
CA LEU A 282 -81.81 -6.31 32.36
C LEU A 282 -81.53 -7.22 33.56
N GLU A 283 -80.41 -7.93 33.57
CA GLU A 283 -79.99 -8.76 34.71
C GLU A 283 -79.81 -7.93 35.99
N LEU A 284 -79.26 -6.72 35.89
CA LEU A 284 -79.13 -5.81 37.02
C LEU A 284 -80.48 -5.26 37.49
N GLU A 285 -81.39 -4.96 36.56
CA GLU A 285 -82.77 -4.57 36.88
C GLU A 285 -83.48 -5.70 37.64
N ASP A 286 -83.34 -6.95 37.20
CA ASP A 286 -83.87 -8.12 37.90
C ASP A 286 -83.26 -8.25 39.32
N HIS A 287 -81.94 -8.08 39.47
CA HIS A 287 -81.29 -8.08 40.78
C HIS A 287 -81.78 -6.94 41.70
N CYS A 288 -82.04 -5.75 41.16
CA CYS A 288 -82.61 -4.64 41.93
C CYS A 288 -84.02 -5.01 42.44
N CYS A 289 -84.88 -5.57 41.60
CA CYS A 289 -86.20 -6.03 42.01
C CYS A 289 -86.11 -7.07 43.15
N MET A 290 -85.21 -8.05 43.03
CA MET A 290 -84.98 -9.06 44.07
C MET A 290 -84.55 -8.42 45.40
N LEU A 291 -83.63 -7.44 45.38
CA LEU A 291 -83.20 -6.73 46.59
C LEU A 291 -84.30 -5.88 47.21
N ASP A 292 -85.16 -5.26 46.39
CA ASP A 292 -86.32 -4.53 46.87
C ASP A 292 -87.30 -5.47 47.58
N GLU A 293 -87.55 -6.66 47.02
CA GLU A 293 -88.37 -7.71 47.65
C GLU A 293 -87.77 -8.17 49.00
N GLU A 294 -86.47 -8.49 49.05
CA GLU A 294 -85.76 -8.86 50.29
C GLU A 294 -85.79 -7.74 51.33
N ALA A 295 -85.63 -6.48 50.90
CA ALA A 295 -85.69 -5.32 51.79
C ALA A 295 -87.09 -5.16 52.40
N GLU A 296 -88.14 -5.38 51.60
CA GLU A 296 -89.52 -5.40 52.11
C GLU A 296 -89.74 -6.55 53.10
N GLU A 297 -89.19 -7.74 52.86
CA GLU A 297 -89.28 -8.88 53.77
C GLU A 297 -88.59 -8.60 55.11
N LEU A 298 -87.35 -8.13 55.08
CA LEU A 298 -86.62 -7.73 56.29
C LEU A 298 -87.33 -6.59 57.03
N GLN A 299 -87.94 -5.64 56.32
CA GLN A 299 -88.77 -4.61 56.94
C GLN A 299 -89.99 -5.21 57.66
N ARG A 300 -90.66 -6.21 57.08
CA ARG A 300 -91.76 -6.95 57.72
C ARG A 300 -91.28 -7.68 58.99
N GLU A 301 -90.13 -8.33 58.94
CA GLU A 301 -89.51 -9.01 60.10
C GLU A 301 -89.13 -8.04 61.22
N VAL A 302 -88.46 -6.93 60.90
CA VAL A 302 -88.11 -5.89 61.88
C VAL A 302 -89.36 -5.34 62.56
N PHE A 303 -90.45 -5.13 61.80
CA PHE A 303 -91.71 -4.68 62.37
C PHE A 303 -92.29 -5.70 63.36
N ALA A 304 -92.25 -6.99 63.02
CA ALA A 304 -92.69 -8.07 63.91
C ALA A 304 -91.85 -8.14 65.20
N LEU A 305 -90.52 -8.15 65.08
CA LEU A 305 -89.61 -8.17 66.24
C LEU A 305 -89.74 -6.92 67.12
N ARG A 306 -89.95 -5.74 66.54
CA ARG A 306 -90.21 -4.50 67.31
C ARG A 306 -91.52 -4.59 68.08
N ARG A 307 -92.56 -5.18 67.49
CA ARG A 307 -93.85 -5.41 68.16
C ARG A 307 -93.69 -6.38 69.35
N GLU A 308 -93.02 -7.51 69.15
CA GLU A 308 -92.72 -8.46 70.23
C GLU A 308 -91.88 -7.82 71.35
N ALA A 309 -90.87 -7.01 70.98
CA ALA A 309 -90.05 -6.28 71.95
C ALA A 309 -90.84 -5.21 72.73
N ALA A 310 -91.80 -4.54 72.08
CA ALA A 310 -92.71 -3.59 72.73
C ALA A 310 -93.68 -4.28 73.69
N GLU A 311 -94.24 -5.43 73.29
CA GLU A 311 -95.10 -6.28 74.12
C GLU A 311 -94.35 -6.78 75.38
N LEU A 312 -93.07 -7.18 75.25
CA LEU A 312 -92.23 -7.60 76.38
C LEU A 312 -91.77 -6.45 77.29
N LYS A 313 -91.57 -5.24 76.75
CA LYS A 313 -91.16 -4.05 77.53
C LYS A 313 -92.32 -3.27 78.14
N GLY A 314 -93.57 -3.61 77.80
CA GLY A 314 -94.76 -2.95 78.34
C GLY A 314 -94.90 -1.48 77.91
N GLU A 315 -94.29 -1.08 76.79
CA GLU A 315 -94.35 0.28 76.26
C GLU A 315 -95.19 0.33 74.97
N PRO A 316 -96.13 1.29 74.85
CA PRO A 316 -96.95 1.44 73.65
C PRO A 316 -96.10 1.95 72.47
N PRO A 317 -96.25 1.39 71.25
CA PRO A 317 -95.46 1.81 70.11
C PRO A 317 -95.78 3.27 69.73
N SER A 318 -94.83 4.16 69.97
CA SER A 318 -94.88 5.57 69.57
C SER A 318 -94.26 5.78 68.18
N ARG A 319 -94.96 6.63 67.43
CA ARG A 319 -94.61 7.37 66.20
C ARG A 319 -93.11 7.55 65.92
N MET A 320 -92.69 7.21 64.71
CA MET A 320 -91.49 7.79 64.06
C MET A 320 -91.78 8.11 62.59
N ASP A 321 -91.32 9.30 62.22
CA ASP A 321 -91.37 9.93 60.91
C ASP A 321 -90.27 9.41 59.96
N PHE A 322 -90.46 9.68 58.66
CA PHE A 322 -89.44 9.83 57.60
C PHE A 322 -88.75 8.53 57.12
N MET A 323 -88.52 8.24 55.83
CA MET A 323 -88.36 9.03 54.60
C MET A 323 -88.34 8.01 53.45
N GLY A 324 -88.90 8.29 52.26
CA GLY A 324 -88.59 7.46 51.08
C GLY A 324 -89.64 7.39 49.99
N ARG A 325 -89.53 8.30 49.01
CA ARG A 325 -89.59 8.02 47.57
C ARG A 325 -90.78 7.19 47.06
N LYS A 326 -91.85 7.88 46.64
CA LYS A 326 -92.80 7.30 45.67
C LYS A 326 -92.27 7.54 44.25
N GLU A 327 -91.82 6.43 43.66
CA GLU A 327 -91.95 6.03 42.26
C GLU A 327 -93.17 6.67 41.57
N GLY A 328 -93.14 7.03 40.29
CA GLY A 328 -92.68 6.23 39.18
C GLY A 328 -93.83 6.22 38.17
N GLY A 329 -93.61 6.83 37.01
CA GLY A 329 -94.59 6.90 35.93
C GLY A 329 -93.82 6.97 34.62
N GLY A 330 -93.77 5.84 33.93
CA GLY A 330 -92.98 5.62 32.73
C GLY A 330 -93.38 6.48 31.53
N MET A 331 -92.35 6.80 30.75
CA MET A 331 -92.22 6.93 29.29
C MET A 331 -93.38 7.51 28.45
N PRO A 332 -93.03 8.35 27.46
CA PRO A 332 -92.81 7.76 26.14
C PRO A 332 -91.55 8.29 25.42
N MET A 333 -90.97 7.37 24.65
CA MET A 333 -90.05 7.66 23.54
C MET A 333 -90.72 8.58 22.52
N GLY A 334 -89.98 9.56 22.00
CA GLY A 334 -90.44 10.32 20.83
C GLY A 334 -89.64 11.58 20.49
N GLY A 335 -88.44 11.40 19.91
CA GLY A 335 -87.96 12.17 18.75
C GLY A 335 -87.55 13.65 18.91
N GLY A 336 -86.39 13.98 18.33
CA GLY A 336 -86.25 15.24 17.59
C GLY A 336 -85.24 16.27 18.11
N PHE A 337 -84.01 16.17 17.60
CA PHE A 337 -83.25 17.25 16.94
C PHE A 337 -82.92 18.60 17.63
N ARG A 338 -81.71 19.07 17.26
CA ARG A 338 -81.04 20.38 17.51
C ARG A 338 -80.35 20.45 18.88
N GLY A 339 -79.04 20.64 18.98
CA GLY A 339 -78.14 21.43 18.14
C GLY A 339 -77.71 22.65 18.96
N GLY A 340 -76.44 22.72 19.38
CA GLY A 340 -75.97 23.92 20.09
C GLY A 340 -74.67 23.77 20.88
N ARG A 341 -73.56 24.01 20.19
CA ARG A 341 -72.41 24.86 20.60
C ARG A 341 -71.76 24.69 21.99
N GLY A 342 -70.46 24.36 21.90
CA GLY A 342 -69.37 25.04 22.61
C GLY A 342 -69.07 24.51 24.01
N GLY A 343 -67.84 24.28 24.43
CA GLY A 343 -66.53 24.45 23.82
C GLY A 343 -65.46 24.27 24.90
N ARG A 344 -64.22 24.13 24.45
CA ARG A 344 -62.94 24.32 25.18
C ARG A 344 -62.61 23.34 26.30
N GLY A 345 -61.49 22.65 26.11
CA GLY A 345 -60.71 22.02 27.17
C GLY A 345 -59.69 21.03 26.65
N GLY A 346 -58.54 21.51 26.16
CA GLY A 346 -57.29 20.73 26.28
C GLY A 346 -56.52 21.26 27.50
N PRO A 347 -55.33 20.72 27.85
CA PRO A 347 -54.71 19.45 27.46
C PRO A 347 -54.16 18.65 28.67
N PHE A 348 -54.04 17.32 28.59
CA PHE A 348 -52.99 16.62 29.35
C PHE A 348 -52.39 15.48 28.52
N LYS A 349 -51.12 15.67 28.18
CA LYS A 349 -50.20 14.70 27.61
C LYS A 349 -49.79 13.67 28.66
N ARG A 350 -49.55 12.43 28.25
CA ARG A 350 -48.22 11.77 28.35
C ARG A 350 -48.13 10.58 27.38
N PRO A 351 -46.90 10.20 26.95
CA PRO A 351 -46.63 9.59 25.65
C PRO A 351 -46.08 8.15 25.75
N PHE A 352 -46.26 7.34 24.71
CA PHE A 352 -45.44 6.15 24.44
C PHE A 352 -45.35 5.90 22.91
N PRO A 353 -44.32 5.19 22.44
CA PRO A 353 -43.36 5.74 21.48
C PRO A 353 -43.65 5.31 20.05
N GLY A 354 -43.43 6.22 19.11
CA GLY A 354 -43.33 5.88 17.69
C GLY A 354 -41.99 5.20 17.36
N PRO A 355 -41.92 4.48 16.23
CA PRO A 355 -40.68 3.83 15.76
C PRO A 355 -39.64 4.87 15.31
N PRO A 356 -38.35 4.51 15.25
CA PRO A 356 -37.26 5.46 15.03
C PRO A 356 -37.23 5.98 13.58
N PRO A 357 -36.84 7.25 13.34
CA PRO A 357 -36.50 7.72 12.01
C PRO A 357 -35.08 7.29 11.66
N GLY A 358 -34.97 6.32 10.75
CA GLY A 358 -33.76 6.01 10.01
C GLY A 358 -33.46 7.09 8.97
N GLN A 359 -32.19 7.46 8.91
CA GLN A 359 -31.56 8.52 8.13
C GLN A 359 -31.76 8.43 6.60
N GLY A 360 -31.76 9.61 5.95
CA GLY A 360 -30.93 9.82 4.76
C GLY A 360 -31.66 10.11 3.44
N GLY A 361 -31.79 11.38 3.10
CA GLY A 361 -32.15 11.81 1.74
C GLY A 361 -32.35 13.31 1.63
N ARG A 362 -31.24 14.07 1.55
CA ARG A 362 -31.27 15.50 1.25
C ARG A 362 -31.89 15.70 -0.15
N PHE A 363 -33.05 16.34 -0.22
CA PHE A 363 -33.50 16.98 -1.44
C PHE A 363 -32.64 18.25 -1.62
N MET A 364 -31.84 18.27 -2.69
CA MET A 364 -31.13 19.45 -3.18
C MET A 364 -32.15 20.43 -3.75
N ASP A 365 -32.12 21.68 -3.31
CA ASP A 365 -32.77 22.77 -4.02
C ASP A 365 -32.15 22.92 -5.42
N PRO A 366 -32.95 23.21 -6.47
CA PRO A 366 -32.41 23.50 -7.79
C PRO A 366 -31.70 24.87 -7.80
N PRO A 367 -30.61 25.04 -8.58
CA PRO A 367 -29.91 26.32 -8.67
C PRO A 367 -30.75 27.37 -9.42
N PRO A 368 -30.61 28.67 -9.10
CA PRO A 368 -31.24 29.73 -9.87
C PRO A 368 -30.51 29.93 -11.22
N GLY A 369 -31.21 29.67 -12.33
CA GLY A 369 -30.77 29.96 -13.70
C GLY A 369 -31.16 31.38 -14.15
N PRO A 370 -30.51 31.91 -15.21
CA PRO A 370 -30.01 33.28 -15.24
C PRO A 370 -31.04 34.34 -15.64
N GLY A 371 -30.79 35.55 -15.13
CA GLY A 371 -31.56 36.75 -15.40
C GLY A 371 -31.69 37.07 -16.89
N ARG A 372 -32.88 37.54 -17.24
CA ARG A 372 -33.14 38.27 -18.48
C ARG A 372 -32.24 39.51 -18.53
N ARG A 373 -31.44 39.62 -19.58
CA ARG A 373 -31.08 40.91 -20.17
C ARG A 373 -32.17 41.30 -21.16
#